data_AF-A0A143YIL0-F1
#
_entry.id   AF-A0A143YIL0-F1
#
_cell.length_a   1.000
_cell.length_b   1.000
_cell.length_c   1.000
_cell.angle_alpha   90.00
_cell.angle_beta   90.00
_cell.angle_gamma   90.00
#
_symmetry.space_group_name_H-M   'P 1'
#
loop_
_entity.id
_entity.type
_entity.pdbx_description
1 polymer ?
#
loop_
_entity_poly.entity_id
_entity_poly.type
_entity_poly.pdbx_seq_one_letter_code
_entity_poly.pdbx_strand_id
1 'polypeptide(L)'
;MQNLKSYFLTFMNHPLITLSMKPISFLLFGTLTGITFNALNGGMLFLLLFFLLATTTMESILSMHERKQSPLPVKALFFFLLLAIVTLVFVLRASNWIVAAILLLYLVYSILQYCPFSMTNTFYSTLLQPFFKVVILSTVAFFVQANFIPADLLSQLKPILFFYLFMIFYNQSQDLRYLQSRQLSNVLTTYQQIIIKFSNPLILICFSLAYLFGFVTLLSIKSAAWPSILFLLSILFILPLLYKNGTVKKSENYLSNYLFFFSLFYSLLFVS
;
A
#
# COMPACT_ATOMS: atom_id res chain seq x y z
N MET A 1 2.26 26.78 -17.82
CA MET A 1 2.91 25.71 -17.03
C MET A 1 2.42 25.61 -15.58
N GLN A 2 2.07 26.73 -14.90
CA GLN A 2 1.56 26.70 -13.52
C GLN A 2 0.22 25.94 -13.34
N ASN A 3 -0.68 26.00 -14.33
CA ASN A 3 -1.99 25.33 -14.25
C ASN A 3 -1.89 23.80 -14.32
N LEU A 4 -0.99 23.24 -15.14
CA LEU A 4 -0.90 21.78 -15.31
C LEU A 4 -0.30 21.09 -14.06
N LYS A 5 0.69 21.73 -13.43
CA LYS A 5 1.25 21.31 -12.14
C LYS A 5 0.19 21.34 -11.02
N SER A 6 -0.64 22.38 -10.97
CA SER A 6 -1.68 22.49 -9.94
C SER A 6 -2.79 21.46 -10.15
N TYR A 7 -3.25 21.24 -11.38
CA TYR A 7 -4.22 20.18 -11.69
C TYR A 7 -3.71 18.78 -11.35
N PHE A 8 -2.47 18.46 -11.73
CA PHE A 8 -1.85 17.16 -11.40
C PHE A 8 -1.79 16.95 -9.88
N LEU A 9 -1.35 17.96 -9.12
CA LEU A 9 -1.30 17.86 -7.66
C LEU A 9 -2.69 17.75 -7.04
N THR A 10 -3.70 18.40 -7.60
CA THR A 10 -5.09 18.28 -7.11
C THR A 10 -5.62 16.87 -7.36
N PHE A 11 -5.38 16.31 -8.55
CA PHE A 11 -5.73 14.93 -8.89
C PHE A 11 -5.05 13.92 -7.95
N MET A 12 -3.72 14.01 -7.81
CA MET A 12 -2.94 13.10 -6.97
C MET A 12 -3.28 13.21 -5.48
N ASN A 13 -3.90 14.29 -5.03
CA ASN A 13 -4.32 14.46 -3.63
C ASN A 13 -5.81 14.18 -3.40
N HIS A 14 -6.56 13.82 -4.43
CA HIS A 14 -8.01 13.71 -4.34
C HIS A 14 -8.42 12.47 -3.51
N PRO A 15 -9.20 12.64 -2.42
CA PRO A 15 -9.47 11.57 -1.47
C PRO A 15 -10.27 10.40 -2.07
N LEU A 16 -11.23 10.68 -2.97
CA LEU A 16 -11.98 9.61 -3.64
C LEU A 16 -11.09 8.77 -4.56
N ILE A 17 -10.08 9.40 -5.19
CA ILE A 17 -9.15 8.69 -6.06
C ILE A 17 -8.26 7.80 -5.20
N THR A 18 -7.72 8.35 -4.11
CA THR A 18 -6.91 7.59 -3.15
C THR A 18 -7.65 6.38 -2.57
N LEU A 19 -8.93 6.53 -2.23
CA LEU A 19 -9.73 5.45 -1.66
C LEU A 19 -9.82 4.24 -2.60
N SER A 20 -9.91 4.48 -3.91
CA SER A 20 -9.94 3.42 -4.91
C SER A 20 -8.54 2.93 -5.31
N MET A 21 -7.59 3.85 -5.49
CA MET A 21 -6.25 3.52 -6.00
C MET A 21 -5.42 2.71 -5.01
N LYS A 22 -5.57 2.96 -3.70
CA LYS A 22 -4.83 2.23 -2.66
C LYS A 22 -5.14 0.73 -2.66
N PRO A 23 -6.39 0.26 -2.55
CA PRO A 23 -6.68 -1.18 -2.59
C PRO A 23 -6.29 -1.81 -3.94
N ILE A 24 -6.49 -1.08 -5.06
CA ILE A 24 -6.08 -1.56 -6.39
C ILE A 24 -4.55 -1.76 -6.46
N SER A 25 -3.76 -0.84 -5.90
CA SER A 25 -2.30 -0.90 -5.93
C SER A 25 -1.72 -2.18 -5.30
N PHE A 26 -2.39 -2.73 -4.29
CA PHE A 26 -1.96 -3.97 -3.63
C PHE A 26 -2.32 -5.24 -4.40
N LEU A 27 -3.32 -5.18 -5.29
CA LEU A 27 -3.71 -6.32 -6.13
C LEU A 27 -3.03 -6.30 -7.49
N LEU A 28 -2.72 -5.11 -8.03
CA LEU A 28 -2.28 -4.91 -9.40
C LEU A 28 -1.19 -5.88 -9.83
N PHE A 29 -0.09 -5.93 -9.09
CA PHE A 29 1.04 -6.76 -9.46
C PHE A 29 0.69 -8.24 -9.55
N GLY A 30 0.07 -8.79 -8.50
CA GLY A 30 -0.34 -10.18 -8.49
C GLY A 30 -1.36 -10.50 -9.59
N THR A 31 -2.35 -9.63 -9.81
CA THR A 31 -3.35 -9.84 -10.86
C THR A 31 -2.73 -9.82 -12.26
N LEU A 32 -1.95 -8.79 -12.59
CA LEU A 32 -1.39 -8.62 -13.93
C LEU A 32 -0.36 -9.69 -14.28
N THR A 33 0.49 -10.05 -13.33
CA THR A 33 1.44 -11.16 -13.52
C THR A 33 0.76 -12.52 -13.52
N GLY A 34 -0.37 -12.70 -12.83
CA GLY A 34 -1.12 -13.96 -12.84
C GLY A 34 -1.91 -14.19 -14.14
N ILE A 35 -2.40 -13.12 -14.77
CA ILE A 35 -3.15 -13.18 -16.04
C ILE A 35 -2.27 -13.65 -17.21
N THR A 36 -0.94 -13.56 -17.11
CA THR A 36 -0.05 -14.09 -18.15
C THR A 36 -0.08 -15.63 -18.21
N PHE A 37 -0.52 -16.29 -17.14
CA PHE A 37 -0.60 -17.76 -17.06
C PHE A 37 -2.00 -18.29 -17.36
N ASN A 38 -3.06 -17.54 -17.03
CA ASN A 38 -4.46 -17.94 -17.19
C ASN A 38 -5.34 -16.74 -17.54
N ALA A 39 -6.54 -17.00 -18.08
CA ALA A 39 -7.51 -15.95 -18.35
C ALA A 39 -7.94 -15.19 -17.07
N LEU A 40 -8.29 -13.92 -17.24
CA LEU A 40 -8.74 -13.05 -16.16
C LEU A 40 -9.97 -13.64 -15.43
N ASN A 41 -9.79 -13.98 -14.16
CA ASN A 41 -10.87 -14.31 -13.25
C ASN A 41 -11.47 -13.01 -12.66
N GLY A 42 -12.32 -12.36 -13.45
CA GLY A 42 -12.93 -11.07 -13.08
C GLY A 42 -13.83 -11.14 -11.85
N GLY A 43 -14.55 -12.26 -11.65
CA GLY A 43 -15.42 -12.45 -10.49
C GLY A 43 -14.64 -12.46 -9.18
N MET A 44 -13.54 -13.20 -9.13
CA MET A 44 -12.71 -13.28 -7.93
C MET A 44 -11.90 -11.99 -7.69
N LEU A 45 -11.43 -11.33 -8.76
CA LEU A 45 -10.82 -10.01 -8.66
C LEU A 45 -11.80 -8.98 -8.06
N PHE A 46 -13.05 -9.00 -8.51
CA PHE A 46 -14.10 -8.13 -7.97
C PHE A 46 -14.34 -8.37 -6.48
N LEU A 47 -14.41 -9.64 -6.04
CA LEU A 47 -14.54 -9.99 -4.62
C LEU A 47 -13.35 -9.48 -3.79
N LEU A 48 -12.12 -9.67 -4.28
CA LEU A 48 -10.90 -9.19 -3.60
C LEU A 48 -10.89 -7.66 -3.51
N LEU A 49 -11.28 -6.95 -4.58
CA LEU A 49 -11.39 -5.49 -4.56
C LEU A 49 -12.40 -5.01 -3.53
N PHE A 50 -13.58 -5.64 -3.48
CA PHE A 50 -14.63 -5.23 -2.55
C PHE A 50 -14.24 -5.51 -1.09
N PHE A 51 -13.59 -6.65 -0.84
CA PHE A 51 -12.97 -6.95 0.45
C PHE A 51 -11.94 -5.88 0.85
N LEU A 52 -11.03 -5.52 -0.06
CA LEU A 52 -10.01 -4.49 0.23
C LEU A 52 -10.58 -3.09 0.38
N LEU A 53 -11.63 -2.74 -0.36
CA LEU A 53 -12.33 -1.46 -0.18
C LEU A 53 -12.91 -1.37 1.24
N ALA A 54 -13.52 -2.44 1.72
CA ALA A 54 -14.05 -2.50 3.08
C ALA A 54 -12.93 -2.37 4.13
N THR A 55 -11.87 -3.17 4.03
CA THR A 55 -10.77 -3.14 5.01
C THR A 55 -9.99 -1.83 4.98
N THR A 56 -9.68 -1.28 3.79
CA THR A 56 -8.96 0.00 3.69
C THR A 56 -9.79 1.18 4.21
N THR A 57 -11.11 1.13 4.05
CA THR A 57 -12.01 2.14 4.64
C THR A 57 -12.04 2.01 6.16
N MET A 58 -12.08 0.78 6.70
CA MET A 58 -11.95 0.55 8.15
C MET A 58 -10.62 1.08 8.69
N GLU A 59 -9.50 0.79 8.03
CA GLU A 59 -8.18 1.33 8.40
C GLU A 59 -8.18 2.87 8.40
N SER A 60 -8.85 3.49 7.43
CA SER A 60 -8.97 4.95 7.38
C SER A 60 -9.79 5.51 8.55
N ILE A 61 -10.91 4.86 8.91
CA ILE A 61 -11.72 5.26 10.06
C ILE A 61 -10.93 5.12 11.37
N LEU A 62 -10.26 3.98 11.54
CA LEU A 62 -9.47 3.66 12.73
C LEU A 62 -8.26 4.60 12.89
N SER A 63 -7.52 4.85 11.82
CA SER A 63 -6.40 5.81 11.83
C SER A 63 -6.84 7.25 12.13
N MET A 64 -8.03 7.67 11.66
CA MET A 64 -8.56 8.98 12.02
C MET A 64 -8.91 9.09 13.50
N HIS A 65 -9.51 8.04 14.08
CA HIS A 65 -9.81 7.96 15.50
C HIS A 65 -8.53 8.08 16.33
N GLU A 66 -7.49 7.31 15.99
CA GLU A 66 -6.21 7.33 16.70
C GLU A 66 -5.52 8.71 16.62
N ARG A 67 -5.50 9.33 15.44
CA ARG A 67 -4.82 10.63 15.25
C ARG A 67 -5.56 11.82 15.87
N LYS A 68 -6.89 11.80 15.85
CA LYS A 68 -7.71 12.94 16.29
C LYS A 68 -8.34 12.76 17.66
N GLN A 69 -8.28 11.56 18.23
CA GLN A 69 -9.03 11.17 19.44
C GLN A 69 -10.54 11.51 19.32
N SER A 70 -11.07 11.54 18.09
CA SER A 70 -12.48 11.82 17.81
C SER A 70 -13.33 10.61 18.13
N PRO A 71 -14.63 10.74 18.49
CA PRO A 71 -15.48 9.59 18.75
C PRO A 71 -15.47 8.60 17.57
N LEU A 72 -15.27 7.31 17.88
CA LEU A 72 -15.23 6.26 16.85
C LEU A 72 -16.63 6.13 16.22
N PRO A 73 -16.78 6.24 14.89
CA PRO A 73 -18.07 6.03 14.23
C PRO A 73 -18.39 4.53 14.16
N VAL A 74 -18.81 3.97 15.30
CA VAL A 74 -19.04 2.51 15.50
C VAL A 74 -19.97 1.92 14.44
N LYS A 75 -21.04 2.64 14.07
CA LYS A 75 -22.00 2.20 13.03
C LYS A 75 -21.32 1.97 11.68
N ALA A 76 -20.46 2.91 11.26
CA ALA A 76 -19.74 2.81 10.00
C ALA A 76 -18.69 1.68 10.07
N LEU A 77 -17.95 1.57 11.18
CA LEU A 77 -16.98 0.49 11.39
C LEU A 77 -17.64 -0.89 11.30
N PHE A 78 -18.78 -1.07 11.99
CA PHE A 78 -19.52 -2.33 11.98
C PHE A 78 -20.07 -2.66 10.59
N PHE A 79 -20.56 -1.67 9.86
CA PHE A 79 -21.00 -1.85 8.47
C PHE A 79 -19.87 -2.38 7.58
N PHE A 80 -18.68 -1.76 7.61
CA PHE A 80 -17.56 -2.23 6.80
C PHE A 80 -16.99 -3.57 7.27
N LEU A 81 -17.02 -3.85 8.58
CA LEU A 81 -16.65 -5.16 9.12
C LEU A 81 -17.59 -6.26 8.59
N LEU A 82 -18.89 -6.03 8.65
CA LEU A 82 -19.90 -6.95 8.12
C LEU A 82 -19.71 -7.13 6.61
N LEU A 83 -19.47 -6.04 5.88
CA LEU A 83 -19.19 -6.09 4.44
C LEU A 83 -17.98 -6.97 4.13
N ALA A 84 -16.89 -6.83 4.88
CA ALA A 84 -15.67 -7.62 4.72
C ALA A 84 -15.88 -9.10 5.08
N ILE A 85 -16.70 -9.41 6.09
CA ILE A 85 -17.05 -10.78 6.45
C ILE A 85 -17.90 -11.42 5.33
N VAL A 86 -18.90 -10.70 4.83
CA VAL A 86 -19.77 -11.18 3.75
C VAL A 86 -18.94 -11.48 2.49
N THR A 87 -18.05 -10.59 2.08
CA THR A 87 -17.16 -10.85 0.93
C THR A 87 -16.22 -12.02 1.18
N LEU A 88 -15.72 -12.19 2.40
CA LEU A 88 -14.88 -13.33 2.77
C LEU A 88 -15.62 -14.67 2.67
N VAL A 89 -16.90 -14.71 3.03
CA VAL A 89 -17.76 -15.90 2.83
C VAL A 89 -17.90 -16.23 1.34
N PHE A 90 -18.10 -15.21 0.49
CA PHE A 90 -18.14 -15.41 -0.96
C PHE A 90 -16.79 -15.91 -1.52
N VAL A 91 -15.67 -15.34 -1.06
CA VAL A 91 -14.31 -15.81 -1.41
C VAL A 91 -14.11 -17.28 -1.01
N LEU A 92 -14.53 -17.66 0.19
CA LEU A 92 -14.42 -19.05 0.68
C LEU A 92 -15.19 -20.02 -0.21
N ARG A 93 -16.35 -19.61 -0.73
CA ARG A 93 -17.16 -20.42 -1.65
C ARG A 93 -16.58 -20.47 -3.06
N ALA A 94 -15.99 -19.39 -3.54
CA ALA A 94 -15.53 -19.25 -4.92
C ALA A 94 -14.09 -19.74 -5.16
N SER A 95 -13.23 -19.76 -4.14
CA SER A 95 -11.82 -20.10 -4.27
C SER A 95 -11.45 -21.31 -3.39
N ASN A 96 -10.79 -21.10 -2.27
CA ASN A 96 -10.44 -22.15 -1.33
C ASN A 96 -10.41 -21.62 0.12
N TRP A 97 -10.43 -22.55 1.07
CA TRP A 97 -10.40 -22.22 2.49
C TRP A 97 -9.10 -21.55 2.92
N ILE A 98 -7.98 -21.84 2.23
CA ILE A 98 -6.65 -21.28 2.55
C ILE A 98 -6.62 -19.78 2.26
N VAL A 99 -7.07 -19.34 1.08
CA VAL A 99 -7.18 -17.93 0.71
C VAL A 99 -8.10 -17.20 1.68
N ALA A 100 -9.25 -17.79 2.02
CA ALA A 100 -10.17 -17.22 2.99
C ALA A 100 -9.53 -17.08 4.38
N ALA A 101 -8.78 -18.08 4.85
CA ALA A 101 -8.06 -18.03 6.13
C ALA A 101 -6.97 -16.94 6.14
N ILE A 102 -6.22 -16.81 5.04
CA ILE A 102 -5.19 -15.78 4.88
C ILE A 102 -5.83 -14.38 4.88
N LEU A 103 -6.94 -14.18 4.17
CA LEU A 103 -7.67 -12.91 4.17
C LEU A 103 -8.32 -12.61 5.52
N LEU A 104 -8.77 -13.62 6.25
CA LEU A 104 -9.27 -13.45 7.62
C LEU A 104 -8.15 -12.98 8.54
N LEU A 105 -6.96 -13.56 8.40
CA LEU A 105 -5.79 -13.14 9.16
C LEU A 105 -5.37 -11.70 8.81
N TYR A 106 -5.45 -11.32 7.53
CA TYR A 106 -5.30 -9.94 7.08
C TYR A 106 -6.33 -9.00 7.72
N LEU A 107 -7.61 -9.39 7.78
CA LEU A 107 -8.67 -8.59 8.41
C LEU A 107 -8.44 -8.39 9.90
N VAL A 108 -8.09 -9.47 10.62
CA VAL A 108 -7.72 -9.40 12.04
C VAL A 108 -6.53 -8.46 12.23
N TYR A 109 -5.51 -8.58 11.38
CA TYR A 109 -4.36 -7.67 11.39
C TYR A 109 -4.76 -6.21 11.18
N SER A 110 -5.58 -5.89 10.17
CA SER A 110 -6.02 -4.51 9.90
C SER A 110 -6.77 -3.88 11.08
N ILE A 111 -7.48 -4.68 11.88
CA ILE A 111 -8.12 -4.20 13.12
C ILE A 111 -7.06 -4.01 14.21
N LEU A 112 -6.28 -5.06 14.50
CA LEU A 112 -5.25 -5.07 15.54
C LEU A 112 -4.19 -3.99 15.35
N GLN A 113 -3.94 -3.57 14.11
CA GLN A 113 -3.00 -2.49 13.82
C GLN A 113 -3.36 -1.19 14.55
N TYR A 114 -4.65 -0.91 14.75
CA TYR A 114 -5.15 0.35 15.31
C TYR A 114 -5.86 0.17 16.66
N CYS A 115 -6.46 -1.00 16.94
CA CYS A 115 -7.20 -1.26 18.16
C CYS A 115 -7.23 -2.77 18.48
N PRO A 116 -7.05 -3.21 19.74
CA PRO A 116 -6.82 -2.42 20.96
C PRO A 116 -5.36 -2.03 21.19
N PHE A 117 -4.42 -2.71 20.54
CA PHE A 117 -2.98 -2.41 20.64
C PHE A 117 -2.59 -1.51 19.47
N SER A 118 -2.52 -0.20 19.66
CA SER A 118 -2.05 0.72 18.61
C SER A 118 -0.61 0.37 18.20
N MET A 119 -0.45 -0.43 17.15
CA MET A 119 0.85 -0.82 16.62
C MET A 119 1.42 0.26 15.68
N THR A 120 0.66 1.31 15.39
CA THR A 120 1.12 2.41 14.56
C THR A 120 2.37 3.06 15.14
N ASN A 121 3.30 3.46 14.27
CA ASN A 121 4.59 4.03 14.66
C ASN A 121 5.47 3.12 15.56
N THR A 122 5.22 1.80 15.55
CA THR A 122 6.08 0.80 16.20
C THR A 122 6.82 -0.04 15.14
N PHE A 123 7.85 -0.76 15.59
CA PHE A 123 8.59 -1.70 14.75
C PHE A 123 7.66 -2.75 14.09
N TYR A 124 6.64 -3.22 14.81
CA TYR A 124 5.67 -4.19 14.30
C TYR A 124 4.90 -3.66 13.09
N SER A 125 4.55 -2.38 13.08
CA SER A 125 3.92 -1.77 11.90
C SER A 125 4.85 -1.78 10.69
N THR A 126 6.14 -1.55 10.89
CA THR A 126 7.13 -1.50 9.79
C THR A 126 7.42 -2.88 9.21
N LEU A 127 7.32 -3.94 10.04
CA LEU A 127 7.54 -5.31 9.60
C LEU A 127 6.26 -5.96 9.04
N LEU A 128 5.13 -5.84 9.75
CA LEU A 128 3.90 -6.56 9.41
C LEU A 128 3.14 -5.90 8.26
N GLN A 129 3.14 -4.56 8.15
CA GLN A 129 2.36 -3.92 7.08
C GLN A 129 2.85 -4.32 5.68
N PRO A 130 4.16 -4.29 5.34
CA PRO A 130 4.62 -4.72 4.02
C PRO A 130 4.32 -6.20 3.78
N PHE A 131 4.45 -7.04 4.81
CA PHE A 131 4.12 -8.46 4.70
C PHE A 131 2.65 -8.66 4.33
N PHE A 132 1.72 -8.07 5.10
CA PHE A 132 0.29 -8.23 4.84
C PHE A 132 -0.17 -7.53 3.56
N LYS A 133 0.29 -6.30 3.30
CA LYS A 133 -0.25 -5.48 2.21
C LYS A 133 0.43 -5.70 0.87
N VAL A 134 1.72 -6.01 0.86
CA VAL A 134 2.44 -6.27 -0.39
C VAL A 134 2.53 -7.77 -0.63
N VAL A 135 3.13 -8.52 0.30
CA VAL A 135 3.43 -9.95 0.08
C VAL A 135 2.15 -10.78 0.00
N ILE A 136 1.31 -10.74 1.04
CA ILE A 136 0.10 -11.56 1.12
C ILE A 136 -0.91 -11.16 0.03
N LEU A 137 -1.26 -9.88 -0.08
CA LEU A 137 -2.27 -9.45 -1.07
C LEU A 137 -1.82 -9.71 -2.51
N SER A 138 -0.56 -9.43 -2.86
CA SER A 138 -0.08 -9.73 -4.23
C SER A 138 -0.02 -11.23 -4.49
N THR A 139 0.34 -12.04 -3.50
CA THR A 139 0.38 -13.51 -3.65
C THR A 139 -1.02 -14.09 -3.79
N VAL A 140 -1.99 -13.63 -2.99
CA VAL A 140 -3.40 -14.04 -3.10
C VAL A 140 -3.97 -13.61 -4.45
N ALA A 141 -3.69 -12.37 -4.87
CA ALA A 141 -4.11 -11.85 -6.16
C ALA A 141 -3.55 -12.69 -7.32
N PHE A 142 -2.27 -13.08 -7.25
CA PHE A 142 -1.64 -13.96 -8.22
C PHE A 142 -2.29 -15.34 -8.24
N PHE A 143 -2.41 -15.98 -7.07
CA PHE A 143 -2.96 -17.33 -6.95
C PHE A 143 -4.39 -17.41 -7.48
N VAL A 144 -5.21 -16.39 -7.24
CA VAL A 144 -6.59 -16.32 -7.74
C VAL A 144 -6.68 -16.32 -9.28
N GLN A 145 -5.67 -15.78 -9.96
CA GLN A 145 -5.61 -15.78 -11.43
C GLN A 145 -4.94 -17.06 -11.95
N ALA A 146 -3.77 -17.40 -11.42
CA ALA A 146 -2.92 -18.46 -11.96
C ALA A 146 -3.17 -19.86 -11.35
N ASN A 147 -3.83 -19.97 -10.20
CA ASN A 147 -4.04 -21.20 -9.40
C ASN A 147 -2.77 -21.91 -8.90
N PHE A 148 -1.61 -21.26 -8.97
CA PHE A 148 -0.35 -21.69 -8.35
C PHE A 148 0.44 -20.48 -7.86
N ILE A 149 1.58 -20.70 -7.21
CA ILE A 149 2.51 -19.64 -6.78
C ILE A 149 3.92 -19.99 -7.26
N PRO A 150 4.53 -19.23 -8.18
CA PRO A 150 5.89 -19.49 -8.63
C PRO A 150 6.90 -19.09 -7.55
N ALA A 151 8.02 -19.81 -7.48
CA ALA A 151 9.09 -19.54 -6.52
C ALA A 151 9.66 -18.11 -6.65
N ASP A 152 9.70 -17.58 -7.87
CA ASP A 152 10.28 -16.28 -8.17
C ASP A 152 9.38 -15.10 -7.78
N LEU A 153 8.09 -15.33 -7.46
CA LEU A 153 7.13 -14.26 -7.17
C LEU A 153 7.63 -13.35 -6.05
N LEU A 154 8.15 -13.93 -4.97
CA LEU A 154 8.68 -13.18 -3.84
C LEU A 154 9.89 -12.31 -4.23
N SER A 155 10.74 -12.79 -5.14
CA SER A 155 11.87 -12.01 -5.63
C SER A 155 11.40 -10.83 -6.49
N GLN A 156 10.38 -11.05 -7.32
CA GLN A 156 9.78 -10.02 -8.17
C GLN A 156 8.99 -8.97 -7.37
N LEU A 157 8.53 -9.29 -6.15
CA LEU A 157 7.85 -8.35 -5.28
C LEU A 157 8.77 -7.34 -4.58
N LYS A 158 10.10 -7.57 -4.58
CA LYS A 158 11.07 -6.73 -3.86
C LYS A 158 10.93 -5.23 -4.18
N PRO A 159 10.80 -4.77 -5.45
CA PRO A 159 10.66 -3.36 -5.76
C PRO A 159 9.45 -2.72 -5.09
N ILE A 160 8.29 -3.40 -5.13
CA ILE A 160 7.04 -2.92 -4.52
C ILE A 160 7.17 -2.92 -2.99
N LEU A 161 7.82 -3.94 -2.41
CA LEU A 161 8.04 -4.04 -0.98
C LEU A 161 8.88 -2.87 -0.46
N PHE A 162 10.03 -2.59 -1.10
CA PHE A 162 10.88 -1.46 -0.73
C PHE A 162 10.20 -0.10 -0.97
N PHE A 163 9.42 0.02 -2.03
CA PHE A 163 8.65 1.22 -2.29
C PHE A 163 7.58 1.45 -1.21
N TYR A 164 6.92 0.39 -0.77
CA TYR A 164 5.94 0.48 0.32
C TYR A 164 6.61 0.79 1.67
N LEU A 165 7.80 0.24 1.96
CA LEU A 165 8.62 0.63 3.12
C LEU A 165 8.99 2.12 3.08
N PHE A 166 9.37 2.65 1.91
CA PHE A 166 9.59 4.07 1.72
C PHE A 166 8.38 4.91 2.15
N MET A 167 7.16 4.51 1.74
CA MET A 167 5.93 5.19 2.17
C MET A 167 5.70 5.12 3.68
N ILE A 168 5.93 3.95 4.30
CA ILE A 168 5.76 3.78 5.75
C ILE A 168 6.70 4.75 6.48
N PHE A 169 7.99 4.73 6.17
CA PHE A 169 8.97 5.60 6.84
C PHE A 169 8.66 7.08 6.61
N TYR A 170 8.21 7.44 5.40
CA TYR A 170 7.79 8.81 5.13
C TYR A 170 6.61 9.21 6.02
N ASN A 171 5.52 8.44 6.03
CA ASN A 171 4.31 8.77 6.81
C ASN A 171 4.58 8.77 8.32
N GLN A 172 5.30 7.76 8.84
CA GLN A 172 5.68 7.70 10.25
C GLN A 172 6.55 8.91 10.64
N SER A 173 7.49 9.32 9.79
CA SER A 173 8.34 10.49 10.08
C SER A 173 7.52 11.79 10.17
N GLN A 174 6.50 11.96 9.33
CA GLN A 174 5.63 13.13 9.34
C GLN A 174 4.71 13.13 10.56
N ASP A 175 4.10 11.98 10.87
CA ASP A 175 3.24 11.83 12.05
C ASP A 175 4.01 12.10 13.34
N LEU A 176 5.22 11.54 13.48
CA LEU A 176 6.06 11.76 14.67
C LEU A 176 6.52 13.21 14.80
N ARG A 177 6.91 13.88 13.72
CA ARG A 177 7.26 15.32 13.73
C ARG A 177 6.06 16.20 14.10
N TYR A 178 4.86 15.82 13.66
CA TYR A 178 3.62 16.51 14.03
C TYR A 178 3.26 16.33 15.51
N LEU A 179 3.44 15.12 16.06
CA LEU A 179 3.22 14.87 17.49
C LEU A 179 4.24 15.63 18.37
N GLN A 180 5.50 15.70 17.92
CA GLN A 180 6.56 16.44 18.61
C GLN A 180 6.25 17.96 18.64
N SER A 181 5.75 18.55 17.55
CA SER A 181 5.42 19.98 17.50
C SER A 181 4.25 20.37 18.39
N ARG A 182 3.36 19.43 18.73
CA ARG A 182 2.27 19.64 19.69
C ARG A 182 2.65 19.46 21.16
N GLN A 183 3.93 19.22 21.48
CA GLN A 183 4.40 18.94 22.84
C GLN A 183 3.66 17.79 23.55
N LEU A 184 3.00 16.90 22.79
CA LEU A 184 2.40 15.65 23.28
C LEU A 184 3.48 14.58 23.57
N SER A 185 4.74 14.99 23.65
CA SER A 185 5.96 14.18 23.61
C SER A 185 6.36 13.55 24.93
N ASN A 186 5.49 13.54 25.94
CA ASN A 186 5.82 12.94 27.22
C ASN A 186 5.85 11.41 27.03
N VAL A 187 7.06 10.92 26.77
CA VAL A 187 7.49 9.53 26.51
C VAL A 187 7.35 9.05 25.05
N LEU A 188 8.11 9.67 24.13
CA LEU A 188 8.47 9.01 22.88
C LEU A 188 9.32 7.76 23.17
N THR A 189 8.97 6.62 22.60
CA THR A 189 9.77 5.38 22.75
C THR A 189 11.11 5.48 22.02
N THR A 190 12.10 4.67 22.42
CA THR A 190 13.42 4.62 21.79
C THR A 190 13.35 4.42 20.27
N TYR A 191 12.40 3.59 19.81
CA TYR A 191 12.16 3.36 18.37
C TYR A 191 11.71 4.63 17.63
N GLN A 192 10.79 5.38 18.22
CA GLN A 192 10.28 6.62 17.61
C GLN A 192 11.37 7.69 17.52
N GLN A 193 12.25 7.78 18.53
CA GLN A 193 13.41 8.68 18.49
C GLN A 193 14.39 8.31 17.37
N ILE A 194 14.64 7.02 17.16
CA ILE A 194 15.47 6.52 16.06
C ILE A 194 14.86 6.89 14.72
N ILE A 195 13.54 6.70 14.53
CA ILE A 195 12.87 7.08 13.28
C ILE A 195 13.02 8.58 13.03
N ILE A 196 12.79 9.44 14.03
CA ILE A 196 12.91 10.89 13.84
C ILE A 196 14.32 11.24 13.38
N LYS A 197 15.35 10.71 14.05
CA LYS A 197 16.77 10.99 13.77
C LYS A 197 17.25 10.44 12.42
N PHE A 198 16.81 9.24 12.05
CA PHE A 198 17.28 8.53 10.84
C PHE A 198 16.22 8.41 9.73
N SER A 199 15.13 9.17 9.80
CA SER A 199 14.05 9.14 8.81
C SER A 199 14.53 9.41 7.39
N ASN A 200 15.24 10.52 7.17
CA ASN A 200 15.72 10.91 5.84
C ASN A 200 16.62 9.83 5.18
N PRO A 201 17.66 9.27 5.84
CA PRO A 201 18.47 8.22 5.23
C PRO A 201 17.67 6.93 5.01
N LEU A 202 16.77 6.53 5.92
CA LEU A 202 15.93 5.34 5.74
C LEU A 202 14.99 5.47 4.52
N ILE A 203 14.36 6.65 4.37
CA ILE A 203 13.50 6.98 3.23
C ILE A 203 14.30 6.90 1.93
N LEU A 204 15.50 7.49 1.89
CA LEU A 204 16.35 7.49 0.70
C LEU A 204 16.82 6.08 0.33
N ILE A 205 17.25 5.28 1.31
CA ILE A 205 17.70 3.90 1.11
C ILE A 205 16.56 3.02 0.60
N CYS A 206 15.37 3.10 1.20
CA CYS A 206 14.23 2.31 0.74
C CYS A 206 13.82 2.70 -0.68
N PHE A 207 13.81 4.00 -0.99
CA PHE A 207 13.51 4.49 -2.33
C PHE A 207 14.54 4.03 -3.36
N SER A 208 15.83 4.14 -3.06
CA SER A 208 16.89 3.72 -3.97
C SER A 208 16.89 2.22 -4.19
N LEU A 209 16.69 1.41 -3.14
CA LEU A 209 16.56 -0.04 -3.26
C LEU A 209 15.37 -0.44 -4.11
N ALA A 210 14.21 0.22 -3.97
CA ALA A 210 13.03 -0.05 -4.79
C ALA A 210 13.34 0.06 -6.29
N TYR A 211 14.00 1.15 -6.70
CA TYR A 211 14.37 1.36 -8.10
C TYR A 211 15.58 0.53 -8.54
N LEU A 212 16.53 0.24 -7.66
CA LEU A 212 17.66 -0.65 -7.98
C LEU A 212 17.14 -2.06 -8.29
N PHE A 213 16.32 -2.64 -7.42
CA PHE A 213 15.72 -3.95 -7.69
C PHE A 213 14.83 -3.91 -8.92
N GLY A 214 14.04 -2.83 -9.11
CA GLY A 214 13.22 -2.65 -10.31
C GLY A 214 14.03 -2.61 -11.59
N PHE A 215 15.18 -1.92 -11.58
CA PHE A 215 16.11 -1.85 -12.69
C PHE A 215 16.79 -3.19 -12.97
N VAL A 216 17.21 -3.92 -11.94
CA VAL A 216 17.75 -5.28 -12.10
C VAL A 216 16.70 -6.20 -12.74
N THR A 217 15.43 -6.12 -12.33
CA THR A 217 14.37 -6.91 -12.97
C THR A 217 14.11 -6.49 -14.41
N LEU A 218 14.18 -5.18 -14.71
CA LEU A 218 14.03 -4.66 -16.06
C LEU A 218 15.15 -5.15 -16.99
N LEU A 219 16.39 -5.24 -16.50
CA LEU A 219 17.51 -5.82 -17.26
C LEU A 219 17.35 -7.33 -17.50
N SER A 220 16.66 -8.01 -16.59
CA SER A 220 16.50 -9.47 -16.64
C SER A 220 15.34 -9.90 -17.54
N ILE A 221 14.31 -9.06 -17.68
CA ILE A 221 13.09 -9.36 -18.43
C ILE A 221 13.20 -8.72 -19.83
N LYS A 222 12.82 -9.47 -20.86
CA LYS A 222 12.70 -8.94 -22.23
C LYS A 222 11.36 -8.20 -22.40
N SER A 223 11.19 -7.07 -21.72
CA SER A 223 9.97 -6.27 -21.82
C SER A 223 10.00 -5.35 -23.05
N ALA A 224 8.83 -4.95 -23.54
CA ALA A 224 8.73 -3.91 -24.55
C ALA A 224 9.39 -2.59 -24.09
N ALA A 225 9.75 -1.72 -25.02
CA ALA A 225 10.41 -0.45 -24.67
C ALA A 225 9.48 0.52 -23.91
N TRP A 226 8.18 0.50 -24.20
CA TRP A 226 7.25 1.50 -23.67
C TRP A 226 6.99 1.37 -22.14
N PRO A 227 6.82 0.19 -21.51
CA PRO A 227 6.66 0.08 -20.06
C PRO A 227 7.95 0.38 -19.32
N SER A 228 9.10 0.04 -19.91
CA SER A 228 10.43 0.41 -19.39
C SER A 228 10.59 1.92 -19.26
N ILE A 229 10.17 2.67 -20.27
CA ILE A 229 10.18 4.14 -20.25
C ILE A 229 9.22 4.67 -19.18
N LEU A 230 8.00 4.13 -19.09
CA LEU A 230 7.03 4.55 -18.07
C LEU A 230 7.51 4.28 -16.64
N PHE A 231 8.12 3.11 -16.41
CA PHE A 231 8.69 2.76 -15.11
C PHE A 231 9.83 3.72 -14.72
N LEU A 232 10.74 4.04 -15.64
CA LEU A 232 11.81 5.00 -15.38
C LEU A 232 11.28 6.42 -15.15
N LEU A 233 10.27 6.85 -15.92
CA LEU A 233 9.62 8.16 -15.74
C LEU A 233 8.93 8.28 -14.39
N SER A 234 8.49 7.17 -13.79
CA SER A 234 7.83 7.19 -12.48
C SER A 234 8.72 7.73 -11.36
N ILE A 235 10.05 7.70 -11.51
CA ILE A 235 11.02 8.31 -10.58
C ILE A 235 10.69 9.79 -10.37
N LEU A 236 10.28 10.50 -11.41
CA LEU A 236 9.99 11.94 -11.37
C LEU A 236 8.84 12.28 -10.40
N PHE A 237 7.98 11.32 -10.07
CA PHE A 237 6.86 11.54 -9.14
C PHE A 237 7.32 11.75 -7.70
N ILE A 238 8.59 11.51 -7.35
CA ILE A 238 9.12 11.89 -6.04
C ILE A 238 9.37 13.41 -5.91
N LEU A 239 9.57 14.13 -7.01
CA LEU A 239 9.97 15.54 -6.97
C LEU A 239 9.03 16.44 -6.14
N PRO A 240 7.69 16.30 -6.24
CA PRO A 240 6.79 17.10 -5.41
C PRO A 240 6.91 16.83 -3.90
N LEU A 241 7.35 15.63 -3.50
CA LEU A 241 7.56 15.25 -2.09
C LEU A 241 8.83 15.87 -1.52
N LEU A 242 9.85 16.10 -2.36
CA LEU A 242 11.09 16.78 -1.97
C LEU A 242 10.88 18.30 -1.82
N TYR A 243 9.97 18.89 -2.60
CA TYR A 243 9.79 20.34 -2.69
C TYR A 243 8.68 20.91 -1.77
N LYS A 244 7.80 20.09 -1.20
CA LYS A 244 6.67 20.57 -0.38
C LYS A 244 6.88 20.42 1.12
N ASN A 245 6.87 21.56 1.82
CA ASN A 245 6.57 21.69 3.26
C ASN A 245 5.03 21.71 3.50
N GLY A 246 4.30 20.69 3.03
CA GLY A 246 2.83 20.68 3.01
C GLY A 246 2.18 19.68 3.97
N THR A 247 1.06 20.08 4.58
CA THR A 247 0.19 19.33 5.51
C THR A 247 0.14 17.80 5.33
N VAL A 248 0.37 17.07 6.43
CA VAL A 248 0.41 15.59 6.56
C VAL A 248 -0.70 14.83 5.80
N LYS A 249 -1.94 15.33 5.81
CA LYS A 249 -3.06 14.61 5.16
C LYS A 249 -3.01 14.62 3.62
N LYS A 250 -2.38 15.63 3.01
CA LYS A 250 -2.23 15.68 1.55
C LYS A 250 -1.10 14.74 1.10
N SER A 251 -0.04 14.58 1.89
CA SER A 251 1.07 13.68 1.51
C SER A 251 0.67 12.20 1.47
N GLU A 252 -0.25 11.74 2.33
CA GLU A 252 -0.69 10.34 2.32
C GLU A 252 -1.48 9.96 1.06
N ASN A 253 -2.38 10.85 0.64
CA ASN A 253 -3.16 10.67 -0.59
C ASN A 253 -2.24 10.61 -1.81
N TYR A 254 -1.27 11.54 -1.87
CA TYR A 254 -0.26 11.57 -2.92
C TYR A 254 0.55 10.28 -2.97
N LEU A 255 1.08 9.82 -1.82
CA LEU A 255 1.90 8.62 -1.74
C LEU A 255 1.14 7.36 -2.14
N SER A 256 -0.13 7.25 -1.74
CA SER A 256 -0.97 6.11 -2.13
C SER A 256 -1.23 6.08 -3.63
N ASN A 257 -1.45 7.24 -4.25
CA ASN A 257 -1.58 7.33 -5.71
C ASN A 257 -0.24 7.08 -6.42
N TYR A 258 0.88 7.49 -5.82
CA TYR A 258 2.21 7.16 -6.34
C TYR A 258 2.48 5.65 -6.28
N LEU A 259 2.11 4.97 -5.19
CA LEU A 259 2.17 3.51 -5.10
C LEU A 259 1.37 2.83 -6.20
N PHE A 260 0.17 3.33 -6.49
CA PHE A 260 -0.64 2.83 -7.60
C PHE A 260 0.13 2.94 -8.92
N PHE A 261 0.62 4.12 -9.29
CA PHE A 261 1.35 4.28 -10.55
C PHE A 261 2.65 3.47 -10.59
N PHE A 262 3.41 3.45 -9.50
CA PHE A 262 4.62 2.64 -9.39
C PHE A 262 4.31 1.15 -9.60
N SER A 263 3.31 0.62 -8.88
CA SER A 263 2.87 -0.78 -9.01
C SER A 263 2.38 -1.08 -10.43
N LEU A 264 1.59 -0.19 -11.03
CA LEU A 264 1.06 -0.36 -12.38
C LEU A 264 2.17 -0.41 -13.42
N PHE A 265 3.07 0.58 -13.43
CA PHE A 265 4.16 0.63 -14.40
C PHE A 265 5.14 -0.52 -14.21
N TYR A 266 5.44 -0.88 -12.97
CA TYR A 266 6.28 -2.04 -12.68
C TYR A 266 5.64 -3.36 -13.15
N SER A 267 4.34 -3.54 -12.91
CA SER A 267 3.62 -4.75 -13.32
C SER A 267 3.54 -4.90 -14.83
N LEU A 268 3.42 -3.78 -15.57
CA LEU A 268 3.39 -3.79 -17.03
C LEU A 268 4.67 -4.36 -17.66
N LEU A 269 5.82 -4.30 -16.97
CA LEU A 269 7.07 -4.92 -17.46
C LEU A 269 6.96 -6.43 -17.67
N PHE A 270 6.03 -7.10 -16.98
CA PHE A 270 5.85 -8.55 -17.04
C PHE A 270 4.77 -8.99 -18.04
N VAL A 271 3.91 -8.07 -18.47
CA VAL A 271 2.77 -8.36 -19.35
C VAL A 271 3.06 -7.99 -20.80
N SER A 272 4.07 -7.14 -21.04
CA SER A 272 4.42 -6.58 -22.35
C SER A 272 5.45 -7.36 -23.14
#